data_AF-A0A2V7KSZ8-F1
#
_entry.id   AF-A0A2V7KSZ8-F1
#
_cell.length_a   1.000
_cell.length_b   1.000
_cell.length_c   1.000
_cell.angle_alpha   90.00
_cell.angle_beta   90.00
_cell.angle_gamma   90.00
#
_symmetry.space_group_name_H-M   'P 1'
#
loop_
_entity.id
_entity.type
_entity.pdbx_description
1 polymer ?
#
loop_
_entity_poly.entity_id
_entity_poly.type
_entity_poly.pdbx_seq_one_letter_code
_entity_poly.pdbx_strand_id
1 'polypeptide(L)'
;MRKILLLVVWLGLPGRLTAQSGATVSADAVVVTVGMTIATLQDLNFGTVIKGVPATVLPTAANAGEWQVSGSANAFVIISFTLPTQLTNIQALPGSTMPISFSAVSAIWRRSTNNPVGGNVFNPAVGAVGRLGPPPNFNMYVWVGGTVNAPLAAKPGIYQGNVIVSLIYQ
;
A
#
# COMPACT_ATOMS: atom_id res chain seq x y z
N MET A 1 -55.74 -76.04 -45.43
CA MET A 1 -56.10 -75.83 -44.01
C MET A 1 -55.53 -74.47 -43.61
N ARG A 2 -56.33 -73.42 -43.36
CA ARG A 2 -56.77 -72.97 -42.00
C ARG A 2 -55.54 -72.80 -41.09
N LYS A 3 -55.17 -71.62 -40.55
CA LYS A 3 -55.97 -70.55 -39.92
C LYS A 3 -55.21 -69.22 -39.90
N ILE A 4 -55.96 -68.13 -39.97
CA ILE A 4 -55.60 -66.73 -39.66
C ILE A 4 -55.65 -66.52 -38.14
N LEU A 5 -54.71 -65.72 -37.59
CA LEU A 5 -54.88 -64.82 -36.41
C LEU A 5 -53.63 -63.91 -36.33
N LEU A 6 -53.69 -62.63 -36.75
CA LEU A 6 -54.01 -61.39 -35.99
C LEU A 6 -52.93 -60.89 -35.00
N LEU A 7 -52.41 -59.68 -35.32
CA LEU A 7 -52.38 -58.48 -34.48
C LEU A 7 -51.02 -57.93 -33.94
N VAL A 8 -50.92 -56.60 -34.09
CA VAL A 8 -50.21 -55.55 -33.32
C VAL A 8 -48.80 -55.12 -33.78
N VAL A 9 -48.82 -53.93 -34.39
CA VAL A 9 -47.75 -52.94 -34.62
C VAL A 9 -47.10 -52.50 -33.32
N TRP A 10 -45.77 -52.35 -33.28
CA TRP A 10 -45.10 -51.35 -32.42
C TRP A 10 -43.83 -50.84 -33.14
N LEU A 11 -43.89 -49.65 -33.72
CA LEU A 11 -42.72 -48.90 -34.18
C LEU A 11 -42.07 -48.23 -32.96
N GLY A 12 -41.04 -48.87 -32.40
CA GLY A 12 -40.15 -48.25 -31.42
C GLY A 12 -38.99 -47.55 -32.12
N LEU A 13 -39.01 -46.22 -32.22
CA LEU A 13 -37.85 -45.43 -32.60
C LEU A 13 -36.74 -45.59 -31.53
N PRO A 14 -35.46 -45.74 -31.93
CA PRO A 14 -34.36 -45.76 -30.97
C PRO A 14 -34.13 -44.33 -30.45
N GLY A 15 -34.58 -44.07 -29.23
CA GLY A 15 -34.17 -42.88 -28.48
C GLY A 15 -32.66 -42.95 -28.21
N ARG A 16 -31.87 -42.08 -28.84
CA ARG A 16 -30.46 -41.92 -28.50
C ARG A 16 -30.36 -41.31 -27.10
N LEU A 17 -30.01 -42.13 -26.11
CA LEU A 17 -29.56 -41.64 -24.81
C LEU A 17 -28.14 -41.06 -24.99
N THR A 18 -28.02 -39.74 -25.09
CA THR A 18 -26.71 -39.08 -24.94
C THR A 18 -26.29 -39.20 -23.47
N ALA A 19 -25.26 -40.00 -23.19
CA ALA A 19 -24.61 -39.98 -21.89
C ALA A 19 -23.99 -38.59 -21.66
N GLN A 20 -24.56 -37.81 -20.74
CA GLN A 20 -23.99 -36.54 -20.32
C GLN A 20 -22.82 -36.85 -19.38
N SER A 21 -21.59 -36.80 -19.90
CA SER A 21 -20.39 -36.82 -19.06
C SER A 21 -20.25 -35.45 -18.41
N GLY A 22 -20.68 -35.33 -17.16
CA GLY A 22 -20.45 -34.16 -16.33
C GLY A 22 -19.12 -34.28 -15.59
N ALA A 23 -18.25 -33.29 -15.72
CA ALA A 23 -17.08 -33.13 -14.86
C ALA A 23 -17.38 -32.06 -13.81
N THR A 24 -17.09 -32.35 -12.55
CA THR A 24 -17.15 -31.38 -11.45
C THR A 24 -15.73 -31.00 -11.05
N VAL A 25 -15.51 -29.70 -10.80
CA VAL A 25 -14.26 -29.16 -10.24
C VAL A 25 -14.60 -28.60 -8.86
N SER A 26 -13.97 -29.13 -7.80
CA SER A 26 -13.98 -28.47 -6.51
C SER A 26 -12.81 -27.49 -6.44
N ALA A 27 -13.10 -26.24 -6.08
CA ALA A 27 -12.09 -25.25 -5.76
C ALA A 27 -12.10 -25.04 -4.24
N ASP A 28 -11.02 -25.44 -3.58
CA ASP A 28 -10.82 -25.11 -2.16
C ASP A 28 -10.39 -23.66 -2.04
N ALA A 29 -11.19 -22.84 -1.36
CA ALA A 29 -10.82 -21.47 -1.03
C ALA A 29 -10.02 -21.47 0.29
N VAL A 30 -8.69 -21.58 0.20
CA VAL A 30 -7.82 -21.39 1.36
C VAL A 30 -7.48 -19.91 1.49
N VAL A 31 -8.04 -19.25 2.52
CA VAL A 31 -7.63 -17.90 2.90
C VAL A 31 -6.41 -18.01 3.81
N VAL A 32 -5.21 -17.86 3.24
CA VAL A 32 -3.98 -17.66 4.02
C VAL A 32 -3.82 -16.16 4.25
N THR A 33 -4.21 -15.66 5.42
CA THR A 33 -3.90 -14.29 5.82
C THR A 33 -2.45 -14.20 6.29
N VAL A 34 -1.53 -13.86 5.39
CA VAL A 34 -0.21 -13.37 5.81
C VAL A 34 -0.41 -11.95 6.35
N GLY A 35 -0.17 -11.78 7.65
CA GLY A 35 -0.21 -10.47 8.30
C GLY A 35 0.75 -9.50 7.61
N MET A 36 0.34 -8.24 7.47
CA MET A 36 1.21 -7.18 6.99
C MET A 36 1.90 -6.53 8.19
N THR A 37 3.20 -6.34 8.09
CA THR A 37 4.01 -5.63 9.10
C THR A 37 4.60 -4.38 8.50
N ILE A 38 4.70 -3.33 9.31
CA ILE A 38 5.36 -2.07 8.96
C ILE A 38 6.41 -1.82 10.03
N ALA A 39 7.67 -1.68 9.61
CA ALA A 39 8.78 -1.30 10.46
C ALA A 39 9.27 0.09 10.06
N THR A 40 9.35 1.01 11.02
CA THR A 40 10.04 2.30 10.81
C THR A 40 11.54 2.05 10.75
N LEU A 41 12.18 2.52 9.69
CA LEU A 41 13.64 2.44 9.53
C LEU A 41 14.31 3.78 9.83
N GLN A 42 13.64 4.89 9.53
CA GLN A 42 14.15 6.24 9.77
C GLN A 42 12.99 7.21 9.99
N ASP A 43 13.15 8.11 10.97
CA ASP A 43 12.24 9.24 11.14
C ASP A 43 12.63 10.40 10.23
N LEU A 44 11.62 11.13 9.71
CA LEU A 44 11.82 12.35 8.93
C LEU A 44 12.45 13.43 9.83
N ASN A 45 13.72 13.76 9.56
CA ASN A 45 14.51 14.65 10.40
C ASN A 45 15.07 15.83 9.60
N PHE A 46 14.65 17.04 9.93
CA PHE A 46 15.13 18.28 9.28
C PHE A 46 16.48 18.77 9.82
N GLY A 47 16.97 18.20 10.93
CA GLY A 47 18.19 18.65 11.59
C GLY A 47 18.07 20.08 12.14
N THR A 48 19.11 20.88 11.94
CA THR A 48 19.12 22.28 12.35
C THR A 48 18.40 23.14 11.32
N VAL A 49 17.33 23.80 11.76
CA VAL A 49 16.54 24.72 10.93
C VAL A 49 16.78 26.16 11.38
N ILE A 50 17.15 27.02 10.44
CA ILE A 50 17.39 28.45 10.69
C ILE A 50 16.07 29.20 10.55
N LYS A 51 15.73 30.04 11.54
CA LYS A 51 14.52 30.87 11.51
C LYS A 51 14.46 31.72 10.24
N GLY A 52 13.27 31.82 9.65
CA GLY A 52 13.02 32.54 8.40
C GLY A 52 13.51 31.85 7.13
N VAL A 53 14.21 30.71 7.25
CA VAL A 53 14.72 29.95 6.10
C VAL A 53 13.96 28.62 6.02
N PRO A 54 13.23 28.35 4.92
CA PRO A 54 12.64 27.04 4.71
C PRO A 54 13.71 25.95 4.65
N ALA A 55 13.44 24.81 5.28
CA ALA A 55 14.30 23.63 5.20
C ALA A 55 13.52 22.49 4.56
N THR A 56 14.11 21.88 3.52
CA THR A 56 13.49 20.81 2.75
C THR A 56 14.30 19.53 2.89
N VAL A 57 13.61 18.43 3.17
CA VAL A 57 14.13 17.07 3.06
C VAL A 57 13.44 16.39 1.90
N LEU A 58 14.19 15.96 0.89
CA LEU A 58 13.65 15.21 -0.24
C LEU A 58 13.38 13.75 0.18
N PRO A 59 12.39 13.06 -0.39
CA PRO A 59 12.15 11.63 -0.10
C PRO A 59 13.31 10.71 -0.53
N THR A 60 14.29 11.22 -1.28
CA THR A 60 15.54 10.51 -1.63
C THR A 60 16.69 10.78 -0.67
N ALA A 61 16.53 11.70 0.30
CA ALA A 61 17.58 12.07 1.23
C ALA A 61 17.69 11.04 2.38
N ALA A 62 18.89 10.90 2.95
CA ALA A 62 19.17 9.93 4.01
C ALA A 62 18.41 10.19 5.32
N ASN A 63 17.88 11.40 5.50
CA ASN A 63 17.09 11.83 6.66
C ASN A 63 15.58 11.91 6.37
N ALA A 64 15.13 11.35 5.24
CA ALA A 64 13.71 11.18 4.96
C ALA A 64 13.08 10.16 5.91
N GLY A 65 11.77 10.27 6.14
CA GLY A 65 11.05 9.21 6.84
C GLY A 65 11.03 7.95 5.97
N GLU A 66 11.32 6.79 6.55
CA GLU A 66 11.44 5.52 5.85
C GLU A 66 10.73 4.40 6.61
N TRP A 67 9.93 3.62 5.87
CA TRP A 67 9.28 2.42 6.37
C TRP A 67 9.51 1.24 5.46
N GLN A 68 9.76 0.08 6.06
CA GLN A 68 9.70 -1.22 5.39
C GLN A 68 8.36 -1.88 5.68
N VAL A 69 7.71 -2.35 4.62
CA VAL A 69 6.46 -3.10 4.65
C VAL A 69 6.73 -4.51 4.16
N SER A 70 6.29 -5.50 4.92
CA SER A 70 6.35 -6.91 4.55
C SER A 70 4.96 -7.54 4.64
N GLY A 71 4.66 -8.50 3.78
CA GLY A 71 3.35 -9.17 3.72
C GLY A 71 3.30 -10.21 2.61
N SER A 72 2.10 -10.48 2.09
CA SER A 72 1.88 -11.41 0.98
C SER A 72 2.67 -11.00 -0.27
N ALA A 73 3.52 -11.90 -0.77
CA ALA A 73 4.32 -11.64 -1.95
C ALA A 73 3.44 -11.22 -3.14
N ASN A 74 3.91 -10.23 -3.92
CA ASN A 74 3.21 -9.69 -5.10
C ASN A 74 1.83 -9.06 -4.86
N ALA A 75 1.36 -8.92 -3.61
CA ALA A 75 0.07 -8.31 -3.31
C ALA A 75 0.06 -6.81 -3.60
N PHE A 76 -1.09 -6.30 -4.06
CA PHE A 76 -1.35 -4.87 -4.18
C PHE A 76 -1.76 -4.31 -2.82
N VAL A 77 -1.34 -3.08 -2.55
CA VAL A 77 -1.64 -2.38 -1.30
C VAL A 77 -1.99 -0.93 -1.59
N ILE A 78 -2.95 -0.39 -0.86
CA ILE A 78 -3.22 1.06 -0.86
C ILE A 78 -2.35 1.67 0.23
N ILE A 79 -1.59 2.71 -0.13
CA ILE A 79 -0.72 3.49 0.74
C ILE A 79 -1.41 4.82 1.01
N SER A 80 -1.58 5.18 2.28
CA SER A 80 -2.11 6.48 2.70
C SER A 80 -1.31 7.06 3.87
N PHE A 81 -1.41 8.38 4.05
CA PHE A 81 -0.75 9.09 5.15
C PHE A 81 -1.72 9.97 5.92
N THR A 82 -1.50 10.05 7.23
CA THR A 82 -1.94 11.19 8.05
C THR A 82 -0.74 12.12 8.21
N LEU A 83 -0.85 13.34 7.66
CA LEU A 83 0.24 14.32 7.62
C LEU A 83 -0.04 15.47 8.60
N PRO A 84 0.95 15.89 9.41
CA PRO A 84 0.82 17.10 10.21
C PRO A 84 0.90 18.32 9.30
N THR A 85 0.24 19.42 9.67
CA THR A 85 0.40 20.72 9.01
C THR A 85 1.30 21.66 9.80
N GLN A 86 1.58 21.33 11.06
CA GLN A 86 2.45 22.06 11.96
C GLN A 86 3.21 21.09 12.87
N LEU A 87 4.44 21.47 13.20
CA LEU A 87 5.24 20.88 14.26
C LEU A 87 5.11 21.76 15.51
N THR A 88 5.13 21.15 16.69
CA THR A 88 5.01 21.86 17.98
C THR A 88 6.33 21.81 18.73
N ASN A 89 6.76 22.97 19.23
CA ASN A 89 7.92 23.08 20.12
C ASN A 89 7.58 22.45 21.47
N ILE A 90 8.21 21.32 21.79
CA ILE A 90 7.95 20.56 23.02
C ILE A 90 8.76 21.07 24.23
N GLN A 91 9.64 22.06 24.04
CA GLN A 91 10.54 22.57 25.09
C GLN A 91 10.19 24.00 25.55
N ALA A 92 9.30 24.70 24.85
CA ALA A 92 8.94 26.08 25.15
C ALA A 92 7.51 26.20 25.70
N LEU A 93 7.32 27.05 26.74
CA LEU A 93 6.00 27.46 27.23
C LEU A 93 5.79 28.97 27.02
N PRO A 94 4.65 29.42 26.46
CA PRO A 94 3.71 28.61 25.69
C PRO A 94 4.40 28.03 24.43
N GLY A 95 3.90 26.90 23.95
CA GLY A 95 4.40 26.22 22.74
C GLY A 95 4.45 27.16 21.54
N SER A 96 5.47 27.00 20.70
CA SER A 96 5.60 27.66 19.40
C SER A 96 5.37 26.62 18.31
N THR A 97 4.76 26.99 17.18
CA THR A 97 4.53 26.07 16.07
C THR A 97 5.41 26.40 14.87
N MET A 98 5.72 25.39 14.08
CA MET A 98 6.48 25.49 12.83
C MET A 98 5.68 24.79 11.71
N PRO A 99 5.16 25.53 10.72
CA PRO A 99 4.47 24.93 9.59
C PRO A 99 5.33 23.91 8.84
N ILE A 100 4.70 22.81 8.44
CA ILE A 100 5.28 21.78 7.58
C ILE A 100 4.34 21.51 6.41
N SER A 101 4.89 21.31 5.22
CA SER A 101 4.13 21.02 4.00
C SER A 101 4.72 19.86 3.21
N PHE A 102 3.84 19.20 2.46
CA PHE A 102 4.13 18.07 1.60
C PHE A 102 3.57 18.37 0.20
N SER A 103 4.40 18.17 -0.82
CA SER A 103 4.07 18.39 -2.23
C SER A 103 3.68 17.09 -2.93
N ALA A 104 3.25 17.20 -4.19
CA ALA A 104 2.91 16.06 -5.03
C ALA A 104 4.05 15.06 -5.29
N VAL A 105 5.28 15.41 -4.92
CA VAL A 105 6.48 14.58 -5.09
C VAL A 105 7.18 14.29 -3.76
N SER A 106 6.49 14.50 -2.64
CA SER A 106 7.08 14.33 -1.31
C SER A 106 7.12 12.89 -0.81
N ALA A 107 6.59 11.92 -1.57
CA ALA A 107 6.69 10.51 -1.21
C ALA A 107 7.12 9.63 -2.37
N ILE A 108 7.78 8.52 -2.04
CA ILE A 108 8.24 7.50 -2.97
C ILE A 108 7.89 6.14 -2.38
N TRP A 109 7.46 5.19 -3.21
CA TRP A 109 7.44 3.78 -2.82
C TRP A 109 8.21 2.94 -3.83
N ARG A 110 8.84 1.87 -3.35
CA ARG A 110 9.55 0.92 -4.21
C ARG A 110 9.51 -0.49 -3.64
N ARG A 111 9.28 -1.46 -4.51
CA ARG A 111 9.25 -2.87 -4.15
C ARG A 111 10.65 -3.50 -4.17
N SER A 112 10.90 -4.40 -3.23
CA SER A 112 12.09 -5.26 -3.12
C SER A 112 13.45 -4.57 -3.04
N THR A 113 13.51 -3.25 -3.09
CA THR A 113 14.77 -2.50 -3.14
C THR A 113 14.69 -1.38 -2.12
N ASN A 114 15.55 -1.43 -1.10
CA ASN A 114 15.70 -0.35 -0.13
C ASN A 114 16.56 0.79 -0.70
N ASN A 115 16.04 1.45 -1.74
CA ASN A 115 16.64 2.63 -2.33
C ASN A 115 15.54 3.44 -3.04
N PRO A 116 15.28 4.71 -2.64
CA PRO A 116 14.23 5.52 -3.23
C PRO A 116 14.50 5.93 -4.69
N VAL A 117 15.76 5.89 -5.16
CA VAL A 117 16.11 6.30 -6.53
C VAL A 117 15.51 5.34 -7.56
N GLY A 118 14.63 5.85 -8.42
CA GLY A 118 13.89 5.05 -9.40
C GLY A 118 12.66 4.34 -8.82
N GLY A 119 12.23 4.71 -7.61
CA GLY A 119 10.92 4.34 -7.09
C GLY A 119 9.77 5.13 -7.73
N ASN A 120 8.54 4.77 -7.36
CA ASN A 120 7.33 5.45 -7.82
C ASN A 120 7.05 6.66 -6.94
N VAL A 121 7.12 7.85 -7.51
CA VAL A 121 6.84 9.12 -6.84
C VAL A 121 5.34 9.34 -6.75
N PHE A 122 4.85 9.86 -5.63
CA PHE A 122 3.44 10.19 -5.44
C PHE A 122 3.21 11.32 -4.44
N ASN A 123 1.98 11.83 -4.43
CA ASN A 123 1.52 12.80 -3.45
C ASN A 123 1.06 12.09 -2.17
N PRO A 124 1.75 12.25 -1.02
CA PRO A 124 1.35 11.59 0.22
C PRO A 124 -0.01 12.07 0.74
N ALA A 125 -0.48 13.26 0.38
CA ALA A 125 -1.81 13.76 0.76
C ALA A 125 -2.95 13.07 -0.01
N VAL A 126 -2.64 12.41 -1.14
CA VAL A 126 -3.61 11.65 -1.96
C VAL A 126 -3.46 10.15 -1.72
N GLY A 127 -2.23 9.68 -1.46
CA GLY A 127 -1.90 8.27 -1.38
C GLY A 127 -1.52 7.67 -2.74
N ALA A 128 -1.29 6.36 -2.76
CA ALA A 128 -0.93 5.61 -3.96
C ALA A 128 -1.33 4.14 -3.86
N VAL A 129 -1.39 3.45 -5.00
CA VAL A 129 -1.39 1.99 -5.04
C VAL A 129 0.05 1.51 -5.19
N GLY A 130 0.50 0.74 -4.21
CA GLY A 130 1.78 0.05 -4.19
C GLY A 130 1.65 -1.43 -4.47
N ARG A 131 2.79 -2.11 -4.52
CA ARG A 131 2.85 -3.57 -4.67
C ARG A 131 4.02 -4.14 -3.91
N LEU A 132 3.76 -5.11 -3.03
CA LEU A 132 4.79 -5.85 -2.32
C LEU A 132 5.68 -6.62 -3.30
N GLY A 133 6.94 -6.86 -2.95
CA GLY A 133 7.91 -7.55 -3.80
C GLY A 133 7.54 -9.00 -4.15
N PRO A 134 8.12 -9.59 -5.21
CA PRO A 134 7.98 -11.01 -5.49
C PRO A 134 8.94 -11.83 -4.60
N PRO A 135 8.77 -13.16 -4.48
CA PRO A 135 9.79 -14.00 -3.86
C PRO A 135 11.16 -13.83 -4.53
N PRO A 136 12.27 -13.88 -3.77
CA PRO A 136 12.33 -14.13 -2.32
C PRO A 136 12.14 -12.87 -1.46
N ASN A 137 12.13 -11.66 -2.06
CA ASN A 137 12.02 -10.40 -1.33
C ASN A 137 10.65 -9.76 -1.50
N PHE A 138 9.74 -10.11 -0.59
CA PHE A 138 8.36 -9.61 -0.53
C PHE A 138 8.20 -8.27 0.20
N ASN A 139 9.28 -7.48 0.32
CA ASN A 139 9.21 -6.16 0.94
C ASN A 139 8.78 -5.07 -0.05
N MET A 140 8.19 -4.02 0.49
CA MET A 140 8.08 -2.70 -0.11
C MET A 140 8.65 -1.68 0.85
N TYR A 141 9.27 -0.64 0.31
CA TYR A 141 9.83 0.46 1.06
C TYR A 141 9.08 1.73 0.67
N VAL A 142 8.81 2.58 1.65
CA VAL A 142 8.11 3.85 1.46
C VAL A 142 8.92 4.94 2.12
N TRP A 143 9.13 6.04 1.41
CA TRP A 143 9.84 7.21 1.88
C TRP A 143 8.97 8.45 1.82
N VAL A 144 9.14 9.35 2.79
CA VAL A 144 8.49 10.65 2.80
C VAL A 144 9.48 11.76 3.15
N GLY A 145 9.50 12.80 2.34
CA GLY A 145 10.16 14.07 2.60
C GLY A 145 9.15 15.14 2.97
N GLY A 146 9.60 16.38 3.14
CA GLY A 146 8.73 17.51 3.44
C GLY A 146 9.50 18.82 3.46
N THR A 147 8.80 19.91 3.67
CA THR A 147 9.41 21.24 3.86
C THR A 147 8.85 21.88 5.12
N VAL A 148 9.73 22.27 6.04
CA VAL A 148 9.37 23.10 7.19
C VAL A 148 9.65 24.56 6.89
N ASN A 149 8.75 25.42 7.31
CA ASN A 149 8.88 26.87 7.18
C ASN A 149 9.03 27.47 8.57
N ALA A 150 10.26 27.62 9.06
CA ALA A 150 10.51 28.18 10.38
C ALA A 150 10.14 29.67 10.44
N PRO A 151 9.13 30.08 11.23
CA PRO A 151 8.77 31.49 11.35
C PRO A 151 9.93 32.32 11.93
N LEU A 152 10.00 33.62 11.60
CA LEU A 152 11.00 34.52 12.21
C LEU A 152 10.85 34.63 13.74
N ALA A 153 9.63 34.42 14.24
CA ALA A 153 9.27 34.38 15.65
C ALA A 153 9.37 32.97 16.27
N ALA A 154 9.93 31.98 15.56
CA ALA A 154 10.15 30.65 16.12
C ALA A 154 11.04 30.74 17.36
N LYS A 155 10.60 30.07 18.44
CA LYS A 155 11.40 29.94 19.66
C LYS A 155 12.46 28.84 19.44
N PRO A 156 13.69 28.99 19.96
CA PRO A 156 14.64 27.88 19.97
C PRO A 156 14.05 26.63 20.64
N GLY A 157 14.35 25.46 20.10
CA GLY A 157 13.95 24.18 20.68
C GLY A 157 13.62 23.10 19.65
N ILE A 158 13.18 21.96 20.16
CA ILE A 158 12.80 20.78 19.37
C ILE A 158 11.33 20.90 18.95
N TYR A 159 11.10 20.88 17.64
CA TYR A 159 9.77 20.86 17.04
C TYR A 159 9.42 19.44 16.56
N GLN A 160 8.26 18.92 16.97
CA GLN A 160 7.82 17.56 16.61
C GLN A 160 6.40 17.55 16.06
N GLY A 161 6.11 16.55 15.22
CA GLY A 161 4.80 16.25 14.68
C GLY A 161 4.80 14.84 14.11
N ASN A 162 3.65 14.20 14.07
CA ASN A 162 3.53 12.79 13.71
C ASN A 162 3.15 12.63 12.25
N VAL A 163 3.99 11.93 11.48
CA VAL A 163 3.61 11.38 10.18
C VAL A 163 3.24 9.93 10.38
N ILE A 164 2.02 9.54 10.00
CA ILE A 164 1.55 8.16 10.13
C ILE A 164 1.34 7.60 8.73
N VAL A 165 2.01 6.48 8.43
CA VAL A 165 1.77 5.71 7.20
C VAL A 165 0.81 4.57 7.51
N SER A 166 -0.18 4.38 6.63
CA SER A 166 -1.18 3.31 6.71
C SER A 166 -1.15 2.53 5.40
N LEU A 167 -1.21 1.20 5.52
CA LEU A 167 -1.32 0.31 4.38
C LEU A 167 -2.47 -0.67 4.59
N ILE A 168 -3.19 -0.94 3.50
CA ILE A 168 -4.24 -1.97 3.44
C ILE A 168 -4.04 -2.80 2.18
N TYR A 169 -4.35 -4.10 2.23
CA TYR A 169 -4.45 -4.89 1.01
C TYR A 169 -5.56 -4.32 0.12
N GLN A 170 -5.28 -4.25 -1.17
CA GLN A 170 -6.25 -3.85 -2.19
C GLN A 170 -7.06 -5.05 -2.69
#